data_AF-A0A1Q7E253-F1
#
_entry.id   AF-A0A1Q7E253-F1
#
_cell.length_a   1.000
_cell.length_b   1.000
_cell.length_c   1.000
_cell.angle_alpha   90.00
_cell.angle_beta   90.00
_cell.angle_gamma   90.00
#
_symmetry.space_group_name_H-M   'P 1'
#
loop_
_entity.id
_entity.type
_entity.pdbx_description
1 polymer ?
#
loop_
_entity_poly.entity_id
_entity_poly.type
_entity_poly.pdbx_seq_one_letter_code
_entity_poly.pdbx_strand_id
1 'polypeptide(L)'
;MGRRVSVGREVVDAHVHFWDPGELHYPWLDGLTVLDRAFLPPAYASAAAEIPITQIVVVEGNCRSEEARREVEFVERLAETEPRIAGIVAFADLGHPAALDRALDALASSQKVRGVRQNIQAQPPGFDGGFVSLKM
;
A
#
# COMPACT_ATOMS: atom_id res chain seq x y z
N MET A 1 44.71 -12.43 6.56
CA MET A 1 43.51 -11.89 7.24
C MET A 1 42.66 -11.17 6.19
N GLY A 2 41.77 -11.89 5.51
CA GLY A 2 40.94 -11.32 4.44
C GLY A 2 39.67 -10.71 5.03
N ARG A 3 39.50 -9.39 4.95
CA ARG A 3 38.21 -8.74 5.23
C ARG A 3 37.20 -9.24 4.19
N ARG A 4 36.28 -10.11 4.59
CA ARG A 4 35.00 -10.26 3.88
C ARG A 4 34.24 -8.96 4.10
N VAL A 5 34.13 -8.15 3.05
CA VAL A 5 33.10 -7.13 2.99
C VAL A 5 31.79 -7.89 2.75
N SER A 6 30.97 -8.03 3.78
CA SER A 6 29.57 -8.37 3.59
C SER A 6 28.91 -7.14 2.98
N VAL A 7 28.71 -7.14 1.66
CA VAL A 7 27.74 -6.23 1.06
C VAL A 7 26.39 -6.74 1.56
N GLY A 8 25.89 -6.15 2.65
CA GLY A 8 24.51 -6.38 3.05
C GLY A 8 23.64 -6.00 1.86
N ARG A 9 22.98 -6.98 1.24
CA ARG A 9 22.09 -6.69 0.12
C ARG A 9 20.94 -5.89 0.72
N GLU A 10 20.84 -4.62 0.33
CA GLU A 10 19.68 -3.80 0.64
C GLU A 10 18.44 -4.46 0.01
N VAL A 11 17.43 -4.75 0.82
CA VAL A 11 16.20 -5.38 0.35
C VAL A 11 15.08 -4.36 0.36
N VAL A 12 14.37 -4.25 -0.75
CA VAL A 12 13.12 -3.49 -0.83
C VAL A 12 11.97 -4.49 -0.75
N ASP A 13 11.09 -4.32 0.23
CA ASP A 13 9.80 -4.99 0.20
C ASP A 13 8.85 -4.15 -0.68
N ALA A 14 8.62 -4.62 -1.89
CA ALA A 14 7.85 -3.89 -2.89
C ALA A 14 6.33 -4.04 -2.73
N HIS A 15 5.86 -4.86 -1.79
CA HIS A 15 4.43 -5.13 -1.64
C HIS A 15 4.07 -5.46 -0.20
N VAL A 16 3.78 -4.41 0.58
CA VAL A 16 3.26 -4.53 1.94
C VAL A 16 1.84 -3.95 2.01
N HIS A 17 0.98 -4.57 2.80
CA HIS A 17 -0.32 -4.01 3.17
C HIS A 17 -0.29 -3.66 4.66
N PHE A 18 -0.77 -2.48 5.00
CA PHE A 18 -1.10 -2.09 6.37
C PHE A 18 -2.59 -1.81 6.43
N TRP A 19 -3.27 -2.29 7.47
CA TRP A 19 -4.69 -2.05 7.66
C TRP A 19 -5.03 -1.96 9.14
N ASP A 20 -6.08 -1.20 9.43
CA ASP A 20 -6.72 -1.13 10.74
C ASP A 20 -8.25 -1.05 10.54
N PRO A 21 -9.00 -2.12 10.86
CA PRO A 21 -10.47 -2.14 10.77
C PRO A 21 -11.16 -1.13 11.70
N GLY A 22 -10.44 -0.61 12.70
CA GLY A 22 -10.90 0.47 13.57
C GLY A 22 -10.84 1.85 12.91
N GLU A 23 -10.06 2.04 11.84
CA GLU A 23 -9.92 3.31 11.14
C GLU A 23 -10.65 3.36 9.79
N LEU A 24 -10.55 2.29 8.99
CA LEU A 24 -11.12 2.18 7.65
C LEU A 24 -11.87 0.86 7.49
N HIS A 25 -12.86 0.82 6.60
CA HIS A 25 -13.62 -0.40 6.36
C HIS A 25 -13.05 -1.20 5.18
N TYR A 26 -12.67 -2.44 5.47
CA TYR A 26 -12.14 -3.40 4.51
C TYR A 26 -13.13 -4.55 4.35
N PRO A 27 -14.02 -4.54 3.33
CA PRO A 27 -15.08 -5.54 3.19
C PRO A 27 -14.58 -6.99 3.14
N TRP A 28 -13.35 -7.20 2.67
CA TRP A 28 -12.75 -8.54 2.59
C TRP A 28 -12.32 -9.12 3.93
N LEU A 29 -12.31 -8.32 5.01
CA LEU A 29 -12.04 -8.80 6.38
C LEU A 29 -13.28 -9.39 7.05
N ASP A 30 -14.48 -9.11 6.54
CA ASP A 30 -15.73 -9.57 7.13
C ASP A 30 -15.74 -11.11 7.28
N GLY A 31 -15.81 -11.58 8.52
CA GLY A 31 -15.79 -13.01 8.85
C GLY A 31 -14.39 -13.66 8.94
N LEU A 32 -13.31 -12.92 8.68
CA LEU A 32 -11.92 -13.39 8.82
C LEU A 32 -11.33 -13.00 10.17
N THR A 33 -11.76 -13.70 11.24
CA THR A 33 -11.42 -13.38 12.64
C THR A 33 -9.92 -13.21 12.96
N VAL A 34 -9.02 -13.87 12.22
CA VAL A 34 -7.57 -13.74 12.43
C VAL A 34 -7.00 -12.45 11.82
N LEU A 35 -7.60 -11.98 10.72
CA LEU A 35 -7.15 -10.82 9.96
C LEU A 35 -7.92 -9.55 10.30
N ASP A 36 -9.10 -9.68 10.91
CA ASP A 36 -9.96 -8.59 11.39
C ASP A 36 -9.39 -7.92 12.66
N ARG A 37 -8.18 -7.36 12.51
CA ARG A 37 -7.45 -6.58 13.50
C ARG A 37 -6.39 -5.74 12.80
N ALA A 38 -5.81 -4.79 13.53
CA ALA A 38 -4.75 -3.94 12.99
C ALA A 38 -3.46 -4.74 12.69
N PHE A 39 -2.93 -4.55 11.48
CA PHE A 39 -1.60 -4.96 11.07
C PHE A 39 -0.82 -3.71 10.67
N LEU A 40 0.09 -3.30 11.54
CA LEU A 40 0.80 -2.02 11.52
C LEU A 40 2.33 -2.23 11.48
N PRO A 41 3.15 -1.18 11.31
CA PRO A 41 4.60 -1.30 11.22
C PRO A 41 5.27 -2.12 12.34
N PRO A 42 4.84 -2.08 13.62
CA PRO A 42 5.41 -2.96 14.65
C PRO A 42 5.18 -4.46 14.39
N ALA A 43 4.00 -4.83 13.88
CA ALA A 43 3.69 -6.21 13.52
C ALA A 43 4.53 -6.66 12.32
N TYR A 44 4.69 -5.78 11.33
CA TYR A 44 5.57 -6.02 10.18
C TYR A 44 7.03 -6.18 10.61
N ALA A 45 7.57 -5.30 11.46
CA ALA A 45 8.94 -5.39 11.94
C ALA A 45 9.21 -6.72 12.67
N SER A 46 8.23 -7.18 13.47
CA SER A 46 8.30 -8.47 14.15
C SER A 46 8.32 -9.65 13.16
N ALA A 47 7.54 -9.56 12.08
CA ALA A 47 7.47 -10.59 11.04
C ALA A 47 8.69 -10.62 10.11
N ALA A 48 9.24 -9.45 9.76
CA ALA A 48 10.42 -9.31 8.92
C ALA A 48 11.71 -9.80 9.61
N ALA A 49 11.73 -9.83 10.95
CA ALA A 49 12.82 -10.35 11.77
C ALA A 49 14.20 -9.77 11.36
N GLU A 50 15.13 -10.62 10.92
CA GLU A 50 16.51 -10.24 10.57
C GLU A 50 16.69 -9.84 9.10
N ILE A 51 15.62 -9.79 8.30
CA ILE A 51 15.71 -9.38 6.89
C ILE A 51 16.08 -7.89 6.83
N PRO A 52 17.15 -7.50 6.12
CA PRO A 52 17.60 -6.12 6.04
C PRO A 52 16.75 -5.29 5.07
N ILE A 53 15.46 -5.13 5.39
CA ILE A 53 14.54 -4.29 4.62
C ILE A 53 14.91 -2.83 4.80
N THR A 54 15.35 -2.19 3.73
CA THR A 54 15.72 -0.78 3.71
C THR A 54 14.59 0.12 3.25
N GLN A 55 13.69 -0.38 2.40
CA GLN A 55 12.53 0.37 1.89
C GLN A 55 11.29 -0.52 1.79
N ILE A 56 10.12 0.10 1.96
CA ILE A 56 8.80 -0.53 1.89
C ILE A 56 7.95 0.25 0.89
N VAL A 57 7.28 -0.47 -0.01
CA VAL A 57 6.18 0.07 -0.81
C VAL A 57 4.87 -0.49 -0.26
N VAL A 58 4.01 0.42 0.19
CA VAL A 58 2.68 0.06 0.69
C VAL A 58 1.71 0.05 -0.48
N VAL A 59 0.99 -1.04 -0.65
CA VAL A 59 -0.05 -1.20 -1.68
C VAL A 59 -1.41 -1.10 -1.01
N GLU A 60 -2.36 -0.42 -1.66
CA GLU A 60 -3.74 -0.28 -1.21
C GLU A 60 -4.31 -1.62 -0.72
N GLY A 61 -4.97 -1.56 0.43
CA GLY A 61 -5.48 -2.69 1.19
C GLY A 61 -6.92 -3.04 0.81
N ASN A 62 -7.47 -2.48 -0.26
CA ASN A 62 -8.83 -2.72 -0.75
C ASN A 62 -9.90 -2.36 0.29
N CYS A 63 -9.74 -1.19 0.93
CA CYS A 63 -10.80 -0.55 1.70
C CYS A 63 -11.97 -0.14 0.77
N ARG A 64 -13.06 0.39 1.31
CA ARG A 64 -14.12 0.97 0.48
C ARG A 64 -13.55 2.05 -0.45
N SER A 65 -14.06 2.11 -1.68
CA SER A 65 -13.62 3.07 -2.70
C SER A 65 -13.72 4.53 -2.22
N GLU A 66 -14.74 4.85 -1.43
CA GLU A 66 -14.96 6.19 -0.89
C GLU A 66 -13.92 6.56 0.18
N GLU A 67 -13.23 5.57 0.74
CA GLU A 67 -12.20 5.74 1.76
C GLU A 67 -10.76 5.72 1.20
N ALA A 68 -10.58 5.53 -0.11
CA ALA A 68 -9.25 5.40 -0.74
C ALA A 68 -8.31 6.58 -0.44
N ARG A 69 -8.83 7.82 -0.40
CA ARG A 69 -8.06 9.01 0.00
C ARG A 69 -7.60 8.90 1.45
N ARG A 70 -8.49 8.47 2.35
CA ARG A 70 -8.19 8.30 3.78
C ARG A 70 -7.18 7.18 4.01
N GLU A 71 -7.15 6.17 3.14
CA GLU A 71 -6.12 5.12 3.17
C GLU A 71 -4.73 5.68 2.87
N VAL A 72 -4.59 6.55 1.86
CA VAL A 72 -3.32 7.23 1.60
C VAL A 72 -2.90 8.07 2.81
N GLU A 73 -3.81 8.86 3.37
CA GLU A 73 -3.55 9.68 4.57
C GLU A 73 -3.18 8.82 5.79
N PHE A 74 -3.79 7.64 5.93
CA PHE A 74 -3.43 6.66 6.95
C PHE A 74 -1.99 6.17 6.78
N VAL A 75 -1.60 5.77 5.57
CA VAL A 75 -0.23 5.31 5.30
C VAL A 75 0.79 6.45 5.43
N GLU A 76 0.42 7.68 5.08
CA GLU A 76 1.26 8.86 5.31
C GLU A 76 1.53 9.09 6.80
N ARG A 77 0.51 8.95 7.66
CA ARG A 77 0.70 8.99 9.13
C ARG A 77 1.61 7.87 9.61
N LEU A 78 1.46 6.65 9.09
CA LEU A 78 2.36 5.54 9.44
C LEU A 78 3.81 5.85 9.07
N ALA A 79 4.03 6.49 7.91
CA ALA A 79 5.35 6.86 7.44
C ALA A 79 6.06 7.93 8.29
N GLU A 80 5.35 8.63 9.18
CA GLU A 80 5.97 9.51 10.19
C GLU A 80 6.76 8.71 11.24
N THR A 81 6.35 7.47 11.51
CA THR A 81 6.97 6.58 12.52
C THR A 81 7.70 5.39 11.90
N GLU A 82 7.43 5.08 10.64
CA GLU A 82 8.12 4.05 9.84
C GLU A 82 8.79 4.70 8.62
N PRO A 83 10.02 5.24 8.76
CA PRO A 83 10.70 5.97 7.70
C PRO A 83 11.08 5.10 6.50
N ARG A 84 11.02 3.77 6.61
CA ARG A 84 11.25 2.86 5.47
C ARG A 84 10.11 2.92 4.45
N ILE A 85 8.92 3.43 4.78
CA ILE A 85 7.82 3.61 3.82
C ILE A 85 8.23 4.67 2.78
N ALA A 86 8.63 4.18 1.61
CA ALA A 86 9.23 4.95 0.54
C ALA A 86 8.23 5.30 -0.57
N GLY A 87 7.16 4.50 -0.69
CA GLY A 87 6.14 4.69 -1.72
C GLY A 87 4.80 4.08 -1.33
N ILE A 88 3.76 4.61 -1.95
CA ILE A 88 2.37 4.16 -1.85
C ILE A 88 1.87 3.86 -3.25
N VAL A 89 1.27 2.69 -3.44
CA VAL A 89 0.43 2.36 -4.59
C VAL A 89 -1.01 2.49 -4.12
N ALA A 90 -1.67 3.60 -4.46
CA ALA A 90 -3.00 3.94 -3.97
C ALA A 90 -4.11 3.27 -4.80
N PHE A 91 -5.33 3.25 -4.29
CA PHE A 91 -6.49 2.89 -5.10
C PHE A 91 -6.89 4.04 -6.04
N ALA A 92 -7.23 3.70 -7.27
CA ALA A 92 -8.00 4.58 -8.16
C ALA A 92 -8.98 3.73 -8.98
N ASP A 93 -10.19 4.26 -9.22
CA ASP A 93 -11.17 3.57 -10.04
C ASP A 93 -10.92 3.80 -11.53
N LEU A 94 -10.23 2.85 -12.14
CA LEU A 94 -9.87 2.84 -13.55
C LEU A 94 -11.07 2.52 -14.47
N GLY A 95 -12.16 1.97 -13.92
CA GLY A 95 -13.38 1.68 -14.66
C GLY A 95 -14.24 2.92 -14.97
N HIS A 96 -13.94 4.07 -14.35
CA HIS A 96 -14.68 5.31 -14.51
C HIS A 96 -13.79 6.48 -14.95
N PRO A 97 -13.40 6.56 -16.25
CA PRO A 97 -12.46 7.57 -16.75
C PRO A 97 -12.82 9.02 -16.40
N ALA A 98 -14.11 9.37 -16.40
CA ALA A 98 -14.58 10.73 -16.07
C ALA A 98 -14.34 11.14 -14.60
N ALA A 99 -14.15 10.18 -13.71
CA ALA A 99 -13.79 10.39 -12.31
C ALA A 99 -12.28 10.17 -12.05
N LEU A 100 -11.62 9.40 -12.92
CA LEU A 100 -10.22 9.02 -12.78
C LEU A 100 -9.28 10.23 -12.75
N ASP A 101 -9.40 11.17 -13.69
CA ASP A 101 -8.49 12.34 -13.74
C ASP A 101 -8.50 13.13 -12.43
N ARG A 102 -9.70 13.40 -11.89
CA ARG A 102 -9.84 14.09 -10.60
C ARG A 102 -9.25 13.29 -9.44
N ALA A 103 -9.39 11.96 -9.46
CA ALA A 103 -8.81 11.10 -8.44
C ALA A 103 -7.28 11.11 -8.53
N LEU A 104 -6.70 11.04 -9.73
CA LEU A 104 -5.25 11.09 -9.95
C LEU A 104 -4.67 12.45 -9.56
N ASP A 105 -5.31 13.56 -9.91
CA ASP A 105 -4.91 14.91 -9.48
C ASP A 105 -4.88 15.03 -7.96
N ALA A 106 -5.91 14.47 -7.31
CA ALA A 106 -6.00 14.46 -5.86
C ALA A 106 -4.84 13.62 -5.28
N LEU A 107 -4.58 12.42 -5.80
CA LEU A 107 -3.49 11.55 -5.33
C LEU A 107 -2.10 12.15 -5.55
N ALA A 108 -1.91 12.91 -6.63
CA ALA A 108 -0.66 13.60 -6.95
C ALA A 108 -0.26 14.66 -5.91
N SER A 109 -1.17 15.09 -5.02
CA SER A 109 -0.80 15.96 -3.90
C SER A 109 0.10 15.25 -2.87
N SER A 110 0.07 13.92 -2.81
CA SER A 110 0.95 13.13 -1.94
C SER A 110 2.31 12.91 -2.61
N GLN A 111 3.39 13.22 -1.89
CA GLN A 111 4.75 12.95 -2.35
C GLN A 111 5.14 11.46 -2.26
N LYS A 112 4.34 10.66 -1.54
CA LYS A 112 4.59 9.24 -1.35
C LYS A 112 3.83 8.37 -2.36
N VAL A 113 2.75 8.85 -2.98
CA VAL A 113 2.07 8.09 -4.03
C VAL A 113 2.94 7.98 -5.28
N ARG A 114 3.23 6.74 -5.71
CA ARG A 114 4.08 6.42 -6.89
C ARG A 114 3.33 5.68 -7.99
N GLY A 115 2.07 5.34 -7.76
CA GLY A 115 1.24 4.62 -8.70
C GLY A 115 -0.13 4.31 -8.12
N VAL A 116 -0.98 3.73 -8.95
CA VAL A 116 -2.30 3.28 -8.54
C VAL A 116 -2.57 1.84 -8.99
N ARG A 117 -3.43 1.16 -8.24
CA ARG A 117 -3.94 -0.18 -8.55
C ARG A 117 -5.46 -0.17 -8.36
N GLN A 118 -6.15 -0.98 -9.17
CA GLN A 118 -7.51 -1.43 -8.86
C GLN A 118 -7.50 -2.95 -8.80
N ASN A 119 -7.94 -3.52 -7.67
CA ASN A 119 -7.95 -4.97 -7.52
C ASN A 119 -9.00 -5.61 -8.46
N ILE A 120 -8.52 -6.45 -9.38
CA ILE A 120 -9.35 -7.17 -10.36
C ILE A 120 -10.09 -8.36 -9.76
N GLN A 121 -9.61 -8.93 -8.65
CA GLN A 121 -10.14 -10.18 -8.07
C GLN A 121 -11.54 -10.01 -7.48
N ALA A 122 -11.90 -8.77 -7.12
CA ALA A 122 -13.21 -8.40 -6.62
C ALA A 122 -14.16 -7.92 -7.73
N GLN A 123 -13.75 -7.99 -9.00
CA GLN A 123 -14.51 -7.48 -10.14
C GLN A 123 -15.26 -8.59 -10.89
N PRO A 124 -16.33 -8.26 -11.62
CA PRO A 124 -17.03 -9.23 -12.47
C PRO A 124 -16.11 -9.86 -13.52
N PRO A 125 -16.41 -11.09 -13.99
CA PRO A 125 -15.69 -11.71 -15.10
C PRO A 125 -15.64 -10.78 -16.33
N GLY A 126 -14.45 -10.59 -16.89
CA GLY A 126 -14.22 -9.72 -18.04
C GLY A 126 -13.69 -8.32 -17.69
N PHE A 127 -13.47 -8.01 -16.41
CA PHE A 127 -12.73 -6.81 -16.01
C PHE A 127 -11.21 -7.00 -16.27
N ASP A 128 -10.62 -6.13 -17.08
CA ASP A 128 -9.22 -6.20 -17.53
C ASP A 128 -8.29 -5.18 -16.85
N GLY A 129 -8.73 -4.64 -15.70
CA GLY A 129 -8.06 -3.66 -14.83
C GLY A 129 -6.64 -3.24 -15.21
N GLY A 130 -6.47 -1.97 -15.56
CA GLY A 130 -5.17 -1.38 -15.86
C GLY A 130 -4.25 -1.26 -14.63
N PHE A 131 -2.96 -1.06 -14.88
CA PHE A 131 -2.01 -0.53 -13.89
C PHE A 131 -1.53 0.83 -14.40
N VAL A 132 -1.68 1.89 -13.60
CA VAL A 132 -1.21 3.23 -13.98
C VAL A 132 -0.08 3.63 -13.03
N SER A 133 1.12 3.77 -13.58
CA SER A 133 2.24 4.37 -12.86
C SER A 133 2.14 5.89 -12.98
N LEU A 134 2.06 6.57 -11.83
CA LEU A 134 2.15 8.02 -11.75
C LEU A 134 3.64 8.36 -11.86
N LYS A 135 4.06 8.91 -13.00
CA LYS A 135 5.41 9.47 -13.13
C LYS A 135 5.46 10.80 -12.40
N MET A 136 6.46 10.93 -11.52
CA MET A 136 6.87 12.17 -10.88
C MET A 136 7.45 13.16 -11.89
#